data_AF-A0A6C0EKC4-F1
#
_entry.id   AF-A0A6C0EKC4-F1
#
_cell.length_a   1.000
_cell.length_b   1.000
_cell.length_c   1.000
_cell.angle_alpha   90.00
_cell.angle_beta   90.00
_cell.angle_gamma   90.00
#
_symmetry.space_group_name_H-M   'P 1'
#
loop_
_entity.id
_entity.type
_entity.pdbx_description
1 polymer ?
#
loop_
_entity_poly.entity_id
_entity_poly.type
_entity_poly.pdbx_seq_one_letter_code
_entity_poly.pdbx_strand_id
1 'polypeptide(L)'
;MFNRNDPIDVLIYSSPKGGGNTYQQLLIKNGYKTWYTHNKYFFKNPGPICQNTGIELEDYIKLQINYRKNNPKLKKLKILGSWREIIEQQISSFFQNYRSWHIPLKLDFVKNTNDFDINNVYKYINYFNNYYLSCDEDPNNFFELFTDIKLSSFIKKAGYFILETSDIDFYITKFRDIGNIGYILSNIMNDKNFLNSGVMSFNSSTNKPYKKIYDLFIDKYYLPKYVYNFLSTKCKFLNFLLNRNELCKYLHKWRLKIDTDKSLMIKNDYFILQNDTNKGYEKYINNDTYCLSKRFNNLPDNYFCLLYPDKHILLKEFLPNYVVNKINDNCFKNLINNERIFLNIDIINKSDFYKHDTHMNLKGTLKLFKRFINMINETVIDKITVSLQESELKVEQKNPVGWYCYGDLLWNINIDQNKIQNMKFENEVVYSAPMENIYTNKYGKIINYYTLFSIIDKLSLREIIIDKDDEVNWTIISENILRNINKNSDNNKKVLIYYDSYTCSLIPILFKTFKECVMIKEVFTYNHTIIKTFQPDLIFDLSILRFNID
;
A
#
# COMPACT_ATOMS: atom_id res chain seq x y z
N MET A 1 9.52 48.34 -8.66
CA MET A 1 8.74 47.37 -9.47
C MET A 1 9.22 47.49 -10.91
N PHE A 2 9.59 46.39 -11.55
CA PHE A 2 9.93 46.38 -12.98
C PHE A 2 8.70 46.76 -13.82
N ASN A 3 8.89 47.48 -14.92
CA ASN A 3 7.80 47.69 -15.87
C ASN A 3 7.49 46.33 -16.51
N ARG A 4 6.21 45.98 -16.62
CA ARG A 4 5.74 44.64 -17.04
C ARG A 4 6.15 44.29 -18.48
N ASN A 5 6.57 45.29 -19.26
CA ASN A 5 7.07 45.15 -20.63
C ASN A 5 8.61 45.19 -20.73
N ASP A 6 9.33 45.31 -19.61
CA ASP A 6 10.79 45.35 -19.65
C ASP A 6 11.36 44.01 -20.12
N PRO A 7 12.48 44.03 -20.89
CA PRO A 7 13.18 42.80 -21.23
C PRO A 7 13.73 42.15 -19.96
N ILE A 8 13.43 40.87 -19.77
CA ILE A 8 14.01 40.04 -18.71
C ILE A 8 15.16 39.20 -19.24
N ASP A 9 16.15 38.90 -18.44
CA ASP A 9 17.26 38.02 -18.84
C ASP A 9 16.88 36.54 -18.70
N VAL A 10 16.16 36.22 -17.62
CA VAL A 10 15.85 34.84 -17.24
C VAL A 10 14.39 34.67 -16.83
N LEU A 11 13.73 33.66 -17.37
CA LEU A 11 12.47 33.15 -16.87
C LEU A 11 12.71 31.81 -16.17
N ILE A 12 12.44 31.74 -14.88
CA ILE A 12 12.42 30.47 -14.15
C ILE A 12 10.99 29.94 -14.21
N TYR A 13 10.81 28.83 -14.90
CA TYR A 13 9.55 28.12 -14.96
C TYR A 13 9.76 26.69 -14.48
N SER A 14 9.43 26.44 -13.22
CA SER A 14 9.72 25.18 -12.55
C SER A 14 8.50 24.66 -11.82
N SER A 15 8.38 23.36 -11.67
CA SER A 15 7.36 22.75 -10.81
C SER A 15 7.42 23.32 -9.38
N PRO A 16 6.30 23.30 -8.62
CA PRO A 16 6.30 23.65 -7.22
C PRO A 16 7.37 22.87 -6.47
N LYS A 17 8.05 23.52 -5.52
CA LYS A 17 9.13 22.93 -4.69
C LYS A 17 10.39 22.48 -5.43
N GLY A 18 10.57 22.86 -6.70
CA GLY A 18 11.81 22.65 -7.45
C GLY A 18 12.96 23.60 -7.08
N GLY A 19 12.78 24.54 -6.14
CA GLY A 19 13.84 25.48 -5.74
C GLY A 19 13.92 26.77 -6.56
N GLY A 20 12.90 27.07 -7.39
CA GLY A 20 12.88 28.28 -8.24
C GLY A 20 13.10 29.61 -7.49
N ASN A 21 12.58 29.77 -6.27
CA ASN A 21 12.87 30.95 -5.44
C ASN A 21 14.36 31.13 -5.14
N THR A 22 15.09 30.05 -4.86
CA THR A 22 16.54 30.12 -4.61
C THR A 22 17.29 30.55 -5.87
N TYR A 23 16.92 30.01 -7.03
CA TYR A 23 17.45 30.47 -8.32
C TYR A 23 17.17 31.96 -8.57
N GLN A 24 15.92 32.39 -8.36
CA GLN A 24 15.51 33.77 -8.60
C GLN A 24 16.34 34.75 -7.79
N GLN A 25 16.50 34.50 -6.50
CA GLN A 25 17.25 35.38 -5.62
C GLN A 25 18.74 35.45 -5.99
N LEU A 26 19.36 34.32 -6.32
CA LEU A 26 20.76 34.29 -6.76
C LEU A 26 20.96 35.08 -8.05
N LEU A 27 20.06 34.92 -9.03
CA LEU A 27 20.09 35.66 -10.29
C LEU A 27 19.90 37.17 -10.06
N ILE A 28 18.89 37.58 -9.27
CA ILE A 28 18.65 38.99 -8.95
C ILE A 28 19.85 39.58 -8.20
N LYS A 29 20.43 38.87 -7.23
CA LYS A 29 21.61 39.31 -6.47
C LYS A 29 22.83 39.55 -7.36
N ASN A 30 22.95 38.80 -8.46
CA ASN A 30 24.02 38.96 -9.45
C ASN A 30 23.60 39.87 -10.63
N GLY A 31 22.55 40.68 -10.47
CA GLY A 31 22.18 41.74 -11.42
C GLY A 31 21.31 41.30 -12.60
N TYR A 32 20.77 40.08 -12.61
CA TYR A 32 19.93 39.59 -13.70
C TYR A 32 18.44 39.88 -13.48
N LYS A 33 17.78 40.45 -14.49
CA LYS A 33 16.33 40.67 -14.49
C LYS A 33 15.62 39.31 -14.64
N THR A 34 14.96 38.87 -13.57
CA THR A 34 14.48 37.49 -13.47
C THR A 34 13.04 37.40 -12.98
N TRP A 35 12.22 36.64 -13.71
CA TRP A 35 10.90 36.20 -13.24
C TRP A 35 10.95 34.74 -12.78
N TYR A 36 10.17 34.41 -11.75
CA TYR A 36 9.93 33.03 -11.33
C TYR A 36 8.43 32.77 -11.25
N THR A 37 7.99 31.67 -11.84
CA THR A 37 6.64 31.14 -11.67
C THR A 37 6.61 29.63 -11.82
N HIS A 38 5.54 29.03 -11.31
CA HIS A 38 5.14 27.63 -11.55
C HIS A 38 3.73 27.54 -12.16
N ASN A 39 3.12 28.69 -12.46
CA ASN A 39 1.76 28.83 -12.95
C ASN A 39 1.77 29.44 -14.36
N LYS A 40 1.23 28.72 -15.35
CA LYS A 40 1.11 29.22 -16.73
C LYS A 40 0.25 30.48 -16.86
N TYR A 41 -0.66 30.70 -15.91
CA TYR A 41 -1.54 31.87 -15.84
C TYR A 41 -0.95 33.04 -15.03
N PHE A 42 0.35 33.01 -14.70
CA PHE A 42 1.01 34.00 -13.84
C PHE A 42 0.84 35.44 -14.29
N PHE A 43 0.82 35.68 -15.61
CA PHE A 43 0.60 37.00 -16.19
C PHE A 43 -0.89 37.29 -16.43
N LYS A 44 -1.75 36.29 -16.53
CA LYS A 44 -3.16 36.48 -16.89
C LYS A 44 -4.06 36.80 -15.70
N ASN A 45 -3.98 36.00 -14.64
CA ASN A 45 -4.98 36.05 -13.57
C ASN A 45 -4.61 37.04 -12.46
N PRO A 46 -5.60 37.70 -11.81
CA PRO A 46 -5.37 38.43 -10.57
C PRO A 46 -5.03 37.46 -9.44
N GLY A 47 -4.02 37.79 -8.62
CA GLY A 47 -3.64 36.99 -7.47
C GLY A 47 -2.45 37.57 -6.72
N PRO A 48 -2.25 37.18 -5.44
CA PRO A 48 -1.20 37.75 -4.58
C PRO A 48 0.22 37.47 -5.08
N ILE A 49 0.37 36.48 -5.97
CA ILE A 49 1.64 36.08 -6.60
C ILE A 49 1.61 36.26 -8.14
N CYS A 50 0.53 36.78 -8.73
CA CYS A 50 0.39 36.95 -10.17
C CYS A 50 0.59 38.41 -10.60
N GLN A 51 1.02 38.64 -11.84
CA GLN A 51 1.30 39.99 -12.34
C GLN A 51 0.06 40.70 -12.90
N ASN A 52 -1.04 39.99 -13.16
CA ASN A 52 -2.32 40.56 -13.62
C ASN A 52 -2.15 41.57 -14.78
N THR A 53 -1.54 41.11 -15.86
CA THR A 53 -1.32 41.86 -17.10
C THR A 53 -2.27 41.42 -18.21
N GLY A 54 -3.10 40.40 -17.98
CA GLY A 54 -4.10 39.90 -18.93
C GLY A 54 -3.54 39.07 -20.09
N ILE A 55 -2.21 38.84 -20.12
CA ILE A 55 -1.54 38.03 -21.16
C ILE A 55 -1.19 36.65 -20.60
N GLU A 56 -1.24 35.63 -21.47
CA GLU A 56 -0.75 34.30 -21.13
C GLU A 56 0.79 34.28 -21.07
N LEU A 57 1.37 33.35 -20.31
CA LEU A 57 2.83 33.23 -20.20
C LEU A 57 3.49 32.93 -21.55
N GLU A 58 2.85 32.15 -22.41
CA GLU A 58 3.34 31.88 -23.78
C GLU A 58 3.45 33.16 -24.61
N ASP A 59 2.43 34.02 -24.53
CA ASP A 59 2.41 35.27 -25.29
C ASP A 59 3.42 36.27 -24.74
N TYR A 60 3.64 36.26 -23.42
CA TYR A 60 4.74 37.00 -22.81
C TYR A 60 6.11 36.51 -23.33
N ILE A 61 6.32 35.20 -23.45
CA ILE A 61 7.56 34.64 -24.02
C ILE A 61 7.72 35.08 -25.48
N LYS A 62 6.67 35.02 -26.31
CA LYS A 62 6.70 35.52 -27.70
C LYS A 62 7.05 37.00 -27.76
N LEU A 63 6.50 37.82 -26.86
CA LEU A 63 6.83 39.24 -26.76
C LEU A 63 8.32 39.46 -26.43
N GLN A 64 8.87 38.68 -25.50
CA GLN A 64 10.29 38.73 -25.14
C GLN A 64 11.22 38.29 -26.29
N ILE A 65 10.79 37.34 -27.13
CA ILE A 65 11.50 36.94 -28.36
C ILE A 65 11.48 38.10 -29.37
N ASN A 66 10.29 38.66 -29.63
CA ASN A 66 10.13 39.75 -30.60
C ASN A 66 10.93 40.99 -30.19
N TYR A 67 10.95 41.32 -28.90
CA TYR A 67 11.76 42.42 -28.37
C TYR A 67 13.26 42.24 -28.68
N ARG A 68 13.79 41.01 -28.59
CA ARG A 68 15.19 40.69 -28.89
C ARG A 68 15.50 40.70 -30.37
N LYS A 69 14.56 40.24 -31.21
CA LYS A 69 14.70 40.34 -32.68
C LYS A 69 14.88 41.80 -33.12
N ASN A 70 14.20 42.72 -32.44
CA ASN A 70 14.33 44.17 -32.68
C ASN A 70 15.52 44.82 -31.95
N ASN A 71 16.22 44.09 -31.07
CA ASN A 71 17.33 44.60 -30.25
C ASN A 71 18.48 43.57 -30.20
N PRO A 72 19.25 43.39 -31.29
CA PRO A 72 20.23 42.31 -31.44
C PRO A 72 21.42 42.35 -30.46
N LYS A 73 21.60 43.46 -29.73
CA LYS A 73 22.59 43.56 -28.64
C LYS A 73 22.19 42.76 -27.40
N LEU A 74 20.91 42.40 -27.26
CA LEU A 74 20.42 41.62 -26.14
C LEU A 74 20.75 40.14 -26.33
N LYS A 75 21.15 39.48 -25.24
CA LYS A 75 21.34 38.03 -25.22
C LYS A 75 19.99 37.32 -25.37
N LYS A 76 20.02 36.08 -25.88
CA LYS A 76 18.85 35.19 -25.94
C LYS A 76 18.15 35.10 -24.59
N LEU A 77 16.84 34.89 -24.62
CA LEU A 77 16.08 34.62 -23.41
C LEU A 77 16.51 33.26 -22.86
N LYS A 78 16.78 33.17 -21.57
CA LYS A 78 17.06 31.90 -20.89
C LYS A 78 15.85 31.44 -20.12
N ILE A 79 15.43 30.20 -20.33
CA ILE A 79 14.33 29.59 -19.57
C ILE A 79 14.89 28.45 -18.71
N LEU A 80 14.81 28.61 -17.39
CA LEU A 80 15.31 27.64 -16.41
C LEU A 80 14.15 26.85 -15.77
N GLY A 81 14.20 25.53 -15.93
CA GLY A 81 13.45 24.57 -15.14
C GLY A 81 14.34 23.94 -14.07
N SER A 82 13.79 23.76 -12.87
CA SER A 82 14.43 22.96 -11.82
C SER A 82 13.48 21.85 -11.40
N TRP A 83 13.97 20.62 -11.46
CA TRP A 83 13.19 19.43 -11.18
C TRP A 83 13.61 18.80 -9.86
N ARG A 84 12.64 18.27 -9.12
CA ARG A 84 12.85 17.53 -7.89
C ARG A 84 12.27 16.13 -8.03
N GLU A 85 12.94 15.15 -7.43
CA GLU A 85 12.48 13.78 -7.37
C GLU A 85 11.02 13.69 -6.86
N ILE A 86 10.18 12.93 -7.57
CA ILE A 86 8.71 12.95 -7.45
C ILE A 86 8.25 12.76 -6.00
N ILE A 87 8.80 11.77 -5.30
CA ILE A 87 8.38 11.46 -3.93
C ILE A 87 8.77 12.59 -2.99
N GLU A 88 10.01 13.07 -3.06
CA GLU A 88 10.50 14.18 -2.25
C GLU A 88 9.77 15.50 -2.54
N GLN A 89 9.36 15.71 -3.80
CA GLN A 89 8.55 16.84 -4.21
C GLN A 89 7.17 16.80 -3.56
N GLN A 90 6.47 15.67 -3.65
CA GLN A 90 5.15 15.52 -3.08
C GLN A 90 5.17 15.61 -1.55
N ILE A 91 6.14 14.98 -0.88
CA ILE A 91 6.29 15.13 0.57
C ILE A 91 6.52 16.62 0.93
N SER A 92 7.28 17.35 0.13
CA SER A 92 7.52 18.78 0.41
C SER A 92 6.31 19.67 0.15
N SER A 93 5.50 19.33 -0.86
CA SER A 93 4.24 20.00 -1.15
C SER A 93 3.21 19.70 -0.07
N PHE A 94 3.19 18.47 0.44
CA PHE A 94 2.42 18.06 1.60
C PHE A 94 2.76 19.01 2.76
N PHE A 95 3.98 18.98 3.28
CA PHE A 95 4.35 19.81 4.44
C PHE A 95 4.29 21.34 4.22
N GLN A 96 4.18 21.84 2.99
CA GLN A 96 3.91 23.27 2.75
C GLN A 96 2.47 23.65 3.09
N ASN A 97 1.52 22.77 2.77
CA ASN A 97 0.09 23.01 2.94
C ASN A 97 -0.40 22.54 4.32
N TYR A 98 0.50 22.41 5.30
CA TYR A 98 0.18 21.83 6.60
C TYR A 98 -0.91 22.62 7.35
N ARG A 99 -0.86 23.96 7.30
CA ARG A 99 -1.85 24.82 7.99
C ARG A 99 -3.28 24.64 7.44
N SER A 100 -3.41 24.35 6.15
CA SER A 100 -4.72 24.11 5.53
C SER A 100 -5.33 22.77 5.92
N TRP A 101 -4.57 21.81 6.48
CA TRP A 101 -5.13 20.56 6.98
C TRP A 101 -5.83 20.71 8.34
N HIS A 102 -5.58 21.80 9.05
CA HIS A 102 -6.19 22.09 10.35
C HIS A 102 -7.55 22.82 10.23
N ILE A 103 -8.02 23.10 9.01
CA ILE A 103 -9.29 23.80 8.73
C ILE A 103 -10.23 22.78 8.05
N PRO A 104 -11.48 22.63 8.50
CA PRO A 104 -12.04 21.35 8.90
C PRO A 104 -12.48 20.48 7.71
N LEU A 105 -11.59 19.59 7.27
CA LEU A 105 -12.03 18.22 6.99
C LEU A 105 -12.40 17.63 8.36
N LYS A 106 -13.60 17.06 8.54
CA LYS A 106 -14.10 16.42 9.78
C LYS A 106 -13.27 15.19 10.20
N LEU A 107 -11.98 15.35 10.33
CA LEU A 107 -11.03 14.44 10.90
C LEU A 107 -10.61 15.13 12.18
N ASP A 108 -10.92 14.55 13.34
CA ASP A 108 -10.54 15.05 14.67
C ASP A 108 -9.00 14.96 14.86
N PHE A 109 -8.23 15.61 13.99
CA PHE A 109 -6.77 15.70 14.00
C PHE A 109 -6.28 16.77 14.98
N VAL A 110 -6.86 16.80 16.18
CA VAL A 110 -6.57 17.73 17.28
C VAL A 110 -7.42 18.99 17.26
N LYS A 111 -8.32 19.09 18.25
CA LYS A 111 -8.86 20.37 18.70
C LYS A 111 -7.70 21.20 19.27
N ASN A 112 -7.37 22.33 18.65
CA ASN A 112 -6.52 23.40 19.21
C ASN A 112 -5.06 23.07 19.55
N THR A 113 -4.19 22.75 18.59
CA THR A 113 -2.75 22.98 18.82
C THR A 113 -2.06 23.58 17.60
N ASN A 114 -1.35 24.69 17.85
CA ASN A 114 -0.28 25.19 16.99
C ASN A 114 0.93 24.24 16.95
N ASP A 115 0.85 23.11 17.67
CA ASP A 115 1.90 22.11 17.81
C ASP A 115 1.45 20.78 17.21
N PHE A 116 2.34 20.18 16.44
CA PHE A 116 2.15 18.83 15.96
C PHE A 116 2.21 17.80 17.11
N ASP A 117 1.36 16.77 17.04
CA ASP A 117 1.54 15.56 17.85
C ASP A 117 2.53 14.61 17.16
N ILE A 118 3.78 14.62 17.62
CA ILE A 118 4.85 13.75 17.13
C ILE A 118 4.49 12.25 17.25
N ASN A 119 3.57 11.90 18.16
CA ASN A 119 3.10 10.52 18.35
C ASN A 119 2.16 10.05 17.23
N ASN A 120 1.69 10.95 16.36
CA ASN A 120 0.77 10.63 15.26
C ASN A 120 1.44 10.54 13.88
N VAL A 121 2.77 10.42 13.79
CA VAL A 121 3.50 10.40 12.51
C VAL A 121 2.92 9.39 11.49
N TYR A 122 2.51 8.21 11.95
CA TYR A 122 1.90 7.19 11.08
C TYR A 122 0.54 7.63 10.50
N LYS A 123 -0.27 8.40 11.24
CA LYS A 123 -1.52 8.94 10.70
C LYS A 123 -1.24 9.94 9.57
N TYR A 124 -0.18 10.75 9.69
CA TYR A 124 0.24 11.66 8.61
C TYR A 124 0.74 10.90 7.39
N ILE A 125 1.51 9.82 7.59
CA ILE A 125 1.98 8.95 6.52
C ILE A 125 0.78 8.32 5.78
N ASN A 126 -0.19 7.77 6.52
CA ASN A 126 -1.40 7.19 5.95
C ASN A 126 -2.19 8.22 5.15
N TYR A 127 -2.37 9.42 5.71
CA TYR A 127 -3.06 10.50 5.00
C TYR A 127 -2.33 10.90 3.72
N PHE A 128 -1.01 11.10 3.79
CA PHE A 128 -0.20 11.41 2.62
C PHE A 128 -0.35 10.34 1.54
N ASN A 129 -0.17 9.05 1.89
CA ASN A 129 -0.27 7.94 0.95
C ASN A 129 -1.67 7.79 0.34
N ASN A 130 -2.74 8.11 1.07
CA ASN A 130 -4.11 7.90 0.63
C ASN A 130 -4.71 9.08 -0.16
N TYR A 131 -4.25 10.31 0.12
CA TYR A 131 -4.91 11.52 -0.37
C TYR A 131 -3.99 12.49 -1.10
N TYR A 132 -2.67 12.40 -0.89
CA TYR A 132 -1.71 13.37 -1.43
C TYR A 132 -0.73 12.75 -2.42
N LEU A 133 -0.39 11.47 -2.24
CA LEU A 133 0.53 10.75 -3.09
C LEU A 133 -0.14 10.43 -4.43
N SER A 134 0.32 11.06 -5.51
CA SER A 134 -0.08 10.74 -6.88
C SER A 134 1.08 10.11 -7.64
N CYS A 135 0.79 9.17 -8.54
CA CYS A 135 1.79 8.60 -9.46
C CYS A 135 1.64 9.14 -10.87
N ASP A 136 1.00 10.29 -11.02
CA ASP A 136 0.87 10.90 -12.33
C ASP A 136 2.21 11.54 -12.67
N GLU A 137 2.77 11.14 -13.82
CA GLU A 137 3.73 11.99 -14.51
C GLU A 137 2.94 13.22 -14.97
N ASP A 138 2.70 14.13 -14.04
CA ASP A 138 2.28 15.48 -14.38
C ASP A 138 3.36 15.95 -15.38
N PRO A 139 3.03 16.26 -16.64
CA PRO A 139 4.00 16.74 -17.60
C PRO A 139 4.66 17.93 -16.92
N ASN A 140 5.91 17.74 -16.46
CA ASN A 140 6.63 18.71 -15.64
C ASN A 140 6.28 20.09 -16.14
N ASN A 141 5.70 20.96 -15.32
CA ASN A 141 5.04 22.21 -15.74
C ASN A 141 5.77 22.90 -16.90
N PHE A 142 7.11 22.86 -16.89
CA PHE A 142 7.98 23.18 -18.02
C PHE A 142 7.49 22.73 -19.41
N PHE A 143 7.24 21.44 -19.63
CA PHE A 143 6.81 20.85 -20.90
C PHE A 143 5.33 21.08 -21.23
N GLU A 144 4.53 21.51 -20.26
CA GLU A 144 3.15 21.94 -20.52
C GLU A 144 3.11 23.15 -21.47
N LEU A 145 4.09 24.07 -21.34
CA LEU A 145 4.21 25.26 -22.20
C LEU A 145 5.01 25.00 -23.48
N PHE A 146 5.78 23.92 -23.53
CA PHE A 146 6.71 23.62 -24.61
C PHE A 146 6.49 22.19 -25.10
N THR A 147 5.27 21.91 -25.56
CA THR A 147 4.82 20.56 -25.94
C THR A 147 5.64 19.94 -27.08
N ASP A 148 6.23 20.77 -27.94
CA ASP A 148 7.04 20.31 -29.07
C ASP A 148 8.48 19.95 -28.67
N ILE A 149 8.92 20.34 -27.47
CA ILE A 149 10.26 20.05 -26.98
C ILE A 149 10.33 18.61 -26.45
N LYS A 150 11.17 17.79 -27.09
CA LYS A 150 11.44 16.42 -26.66
C LYS A 150 12.58 16.37 -25.65
N LEU A 151 12.43 15.56 -24.60
CA LEU A 151 13.50 15.34 -23.60
C LEU A 151 14.82 14.89 -24.22
N SER A 152 14.76 14.04 -25.25
CA SER A 152 15.94 13.54 -25.96
C SER A 152 16.73 14.63 -26.71
N SER A 153 16.18 15.82 -26.88
CA SER A 153 16.85 16.95 -27.55
C SER A 153 17.82 17.70 -26.63
N PHE A 154 17.76 17.47 -25.31
CA PHE A 154 18.63 18.14 -24.35
C PHE A 154 20.01 17.48 -24.27
N ILE A 155 21.05 18.31 -24.28
CA ILE A 155 22.44 17.90 -24.07
C ILE A 155 22.76 17.92 -22.57
N LYS A 156 23.29 16.81 -22.06
CA LYS A 156 23.68 16.69 -20.65
C LYS A 156 25.03 17.37 -20.39
N LYS A 157 25.07 18.21 -19.35
CA LYS A 157 26.27 18.86 -18.81
C LYS A 157 26.43 18.52 -17.32
N ALA A 158 27.53 18.94 -16.72
CA ALA A 158 27.76 18.74 -15.28
C ALA A 158 26.76 19.56 -14.45
N GLY A 159 25.74 18.89 -13.91
CA GLY A 159 24.72 19.49 -13.02
C GLY A 159 23.48 20.07 -13.71
N TYR A 160 23.45 20.12 -15.05
CA TYR A 160 22.31 20.64 -15.80
C TYR A 160 22.21 20.04 -17.20
N PHE A 161 21.07 20.27 -17.85
CA PHE A 161 20.78 19.91 -19.24
C PHE A 161 20.49 21.18 -20.01
N ILE A 162 20.89 21.25 -21.28
CA ILE A 162 20.71 22.43 -22.14
C ILE A 162 20.13 22.05 -23.49
N LEU A 163 19.20 22.86 -23.99
CA LEU A 163 18.74 22.87 -25.37
C LEU A 163 18.83 24.30 -25.90
N GLU A 164 19.72 24.52 -26.86
CA GLU A 164 19.94 25.82 -27.51
C GLU A 164 19.08 25.89 -28.78
N THR A 165 18.25 26.92 -28.89
CA THR A 165 17.51 27.24 -30.12
C THR A 165 17.99 28.57 -30.69
N SER A 166 17.43 29.05 -31.81
CA SER A 166 17.78 30.37 -32.34
C SER A 166 17.40 31.50 -31.38
N ASP A 167 16.26 31.38 -30.69
CA ASP A 167 15.63 32.47 -29.95
C ASP A 167 15.76 32.31 -28.42
N ILE A 168 15.77 31.07 -27.93
CA ILE A 168 15.73 30.72 -26.50
C ILE A 168 16.78 29.64 -26.18
N ASP A 169 17.43 29.78 -25.02
CA ASP A 169 18.20 28.69 -24.43
C ASP A 169 17.42 28.10 -23.23
N PHE A 170 17.11 26.81 -23.32
CA PHE A 170 16.38 26.07 -22.29
C PHE A 170 17.34 25.31 -21.40
N TYR A 171 17.12 25.36 -20.10
CA TYR A 171 17.96 24.70 -19.10
C TYR A 171 17.11 23.89 -18.12
N ILE A 172 17.53 22.66 -17.83
CA ILE A 172 16.92 21.83 -16.78
C ILE A 172 17.98 21.49 -15.74
N THR A 173 17.67 21.74 -14.46
CA THR A 173 18.56 21.46 -13.32
C THR A 173 17.92 20.46 -12.37
N LYS A 174 18.74 19.80 -11.55
CA LYS A 174 18.29 18.87 -10.50
C LYS A 174 18.31 19.57 -9.15
N PHE A 175 17.19 19.56 -8.43
CA PHE A 175 17.09 20.19 -7.11
C PHE A 175 18.06 19.59 -6.09
N ARG A 176 18.39 18.30 -6.17
CA ARG A 176 19.39 17.71 -5.28
C ARG A 176 20.80 18.28 -5.44
N ASP A 177 21.09 18.91 -6.59
CA ASP A 177 22.37 19.55 -6.87
C ASP A 177 22.35 21.05 -6.44
N ILE A 178 21.35 21.50 -5.68
CA ILE A 178 21.21 22.89 -5.21
C ILE A 178 22.42 23.36 -4.38
N GLY A 179 23.15 22.45 -3.73
CA GLY A 179 24.40 22.78 -3.04
C GLY A 179 25.49 23.29 -4.00
N ASN A 180 25.43 22.89 -5.27
CA ASN A 180 26.35 23.30 -6.33
C ASN A 180 25.76 24.37 -7.25
N ILE A 181 24.66 25.03 -6.84
CA ILE A 181 23.94 25.99 -7.69
C ILE A 181 24.83 27.15 -8.18
N GLY A 182 25.78 27.63 -7.38
CA GLY A 182 26.71 28.68 -7.77
C GLY A 182 27.55 28.28 -8.98
N TYR A 183 28.09 27.04 -8.97
CA TYR A 183 28.82 26.48 -10.10
C TYR A 183 27.92 26.22 -11.33
N ILE A 184 26.70 25.72 -11.10
CA ILE A 184 25.75 25.50 -12.19
C ILE A 184 25.40 26.83 -12.87
N LEU A 185 25.06 27.86 -12.09
CA LEU A 185 24.72 29.18 -12.61
C LEU A 185 25.93 29.90 -13.22
N SER A 186 27.14 29.72 -12.69
CA SER A 186 28.32 30.32 -13.32
C SER A 186 28.53 29.81 -14.74
N ASN A 187 28.23 28.53 -14.97
CA ASN A 187 28.32 27.92 -16.30
C ASN A 187 27.15 28.33 -17.20
N ILE A 188 25.91 28.31 -16.70
CA ILE A 188 24.71 28.70 -17.47
C ILE A 188 24.76 30.18 -17.87
N MET A 189 25.23 31.04 -16.98
CA MET A 189 25.26 32.49 -17.21
C MET A 189 26.56 32.97 -17.84
N ASN A 190 27.60 32.13 -17.84
CA ASN A 190 28.98 32.48 -18.15
C ASN A 190 29.45 33.67 -17.30
N ASP A 191 29.22 33.57 -15.99
CA ASP A 191 29.57 34.60 -15.00
C ASP A 191 30.16 33.96 -13.73
N LYS A 192 31.43 34.25 -13.43
CA LYS A 192 32.11 33.66 -12.26
C LYS A 192 31.64 34.25 -10.92
N ASN A 193 30.90 35.35 -10.90
CA ASN A 193 30.38 35.97 -9.68
C ASN A 193 29.46 35.03 -8.88
N PHE A 194 28.81 34.09 -9.55
CA PHE A 194 28.00 33.07 -8.90
C PHE A 194 28.79 32.12 -7.99
N LEU A 195 30.09 31.91 -8.22
CA LEU A 195 30.92 31.02 -7.40
C LEU A 195 31.08 31.54 -5.97
N ASN A 196 31.05 32.86 -5.79
CA ASN A 196 31.19 33.53 -4.50
C ASN A 196 29.85 33.91 -3.86
N SER A 197 28.74 33.57 -4.53
CA SER A 197 27.40 33.91 -4.05
C SER A 197 26.93 32.90 -3.01
N GLY A 198 26.89 33.30 -1.74
CA GLY A 198 26.30 32.48 -0.67
C GLY A 198 24.85 32.05 -1.00
N VAL A 199 24.57 30.76 -0.88
CA VAL A 199 23.26 30.16 -1.16
C VAL A 199 22.37 30.26 0.07
N MET A 200 21.32 31.07 0.00
CA MET A 200 20.26 31.05 1.03
C MET A 200 19.20 30.00 0.68
N SER A 201 19.30 28.82 1.29
CA SER A 201 18.25 27.79 1.18
C SER A 201 17.14 28.06 2.20
N PHE A 202 16.04 28.63 1.73
CA PHE A 202 14.81 28.77 2.52
C PHE A 202 14.15 27.42 2.83
N ASN A 203 14.54 26.35 2.12
CA ASN A 203 13.91 25.04 2.27
C ASN A 203 14.49 24.20 3.40
N SER A 204 15.73 24.45 3.82
CA SER A 204 16.46 23.65 4.81
C SER A 204 16.67 24.35 6.16
N SER A 205 16.09 25.54 6.37
CA SER A 205 16.28 26.27 7.62
C SER A 205 15.79 25.44 8.82
N THR A 206 16.63 25.35 9.84
CA THR A 206 16.31 24.74 11.15
C THR A 206 15.11 25.39 11.82
N ASN A 207 14.71 26.57 11.36
CA ASN A 207 13.68 27.42 11.95
C ASN A 207 12.27 27.15 11.42
N LYS A 208 12.07 26.12 10.57
CA LYS A 208 10.73 25.77 10.11
C LYS A 208 9.92 25.09 11.23
N PRO A 209 8.67 25.53 11.50
CA PRO A 209 7.84 24.97 12.57
C PRO A 209 7.64 23.46 12.48
N TYR A 210 7.62 22.92 11.25
CA TYR A 210 7.34 21.51 10.98
C TYR A 210 8.58 20.63 10.81
N LYS A 211 9.81 21.16 10.98
CA LYS A 211 11.05 20.44 10.64
C LYS A 211 11.20 19.10 11.39
N LYS A 212 11.02 19.10 12.71
CA LYS A 212 11.15 17.88 13.54
C LYS A 212 10.28 16.73 13.02
N ILE A 213 9.11 17.05 12.48
CA ILE A 213 8.17 16.03 12.00
C ILE A 213 8.31 15.75 10.53
N TYR A 214 8.76 16.70 9.73
CA TYR A 214 9.27 16.36 8.41
C TYR A 214 10.37 15.30 8.52
N ASP A 215 11.32 15.50 9.43
CA ASP A 215 12.44 14.58 9.65
C ASP A 215 11.94 13.21 10.16
N LEU A 216 11.05 13.19 11.17
CA LEU A 216 10.45 11.95 11.67
C LEU A 216 9.56 11.25 10.62
N PHE A 217 8.81 12.02 9.83
CA PHE A 217 8.01 11.49 8.73
C PHE A 217 8.94 10.82 7.73
N ILE A 218 10.00 11.49 7.27
CA ILE A 218 10.95 10.92 6.31
C ILE A 218 11.60 9.65 6.86
N ASP A 219 11.94 9.61 8.16
CA ASP A 219 12.46 8.42 8.83
C ASP A 219 11.46 7.25 8.75
N LYS A 220 10.23 7.47 9.23
CA LYS A 220 9.18 6.45 9.33
C LYS A 220 8.41 6.17 8.05
N TYR A 221 8.59 6.99 7.02
CA TYR A 221 7.79 6.93 5.80
C TYR A 221 8.02 5.60 5.06
N TYR A 222 6.91 4.99 4.66
CA TYR A 222 6.83 3.81 3.82
C TYR A 222 6.19 4.14 2.48
N LEU A 223 6.71 3.53 1.42
CA LEU A 223 6.30 3.72 0.04
C LEU A 223 5.37 2.58 -0.41
N PRO A 224 4.15 2.88 -0.88
CA PRO A 224 3.30 1.85 -1.47
C PRO A 224 3.96 1.16 -2.68
N LYS A 225 3.83 -0.17 -2.79
CA LYS A 225 4.50 -0.97 -3.83
C LYS A 225 4.16 -0.53 -5.25
N TYR A 226 2.91 -0.15 -5.52
CA TYR A 226 2.48 0.33 -6.84
C TYR A 226 3.25 1.59 -7.28
N VAL A 227 3.57 2.47 -6.34
CA VAL A 227 4.35 3.70 -6.58
C VAL A 227 5.77 3.35 -6.97
N TYR A 228 6.39 2.40 -6.26
CA TYR A 228 7.71 1.89 -6.63
C TYR A 228 7.74 1.27 -8.04
N ASN A 229 6.71 0.48 -8.38
CA ASN A 229 6.59 -0.10 -9.71
C ASN A 229 6.48 0.99 -10.78
N PHE A 230 5.70 2.05 -10.52
CA PHE A 230 5.63 3.21 -11.41
C PHE A 230 7.00 3.89 -11.59
N LEU A 231 7.69 4.21 -10.49
CA LEU A 231 9.01 4.85 -10.53
C LEU A 231 10.04 4.03 -11.32
N SER A 232 10.03 2.70 -11.16
CA SER A 232 11.02 1.80 -11.75
C SER A 232 10.77 1.47 -13.22
N THR A 233 9.51 1.52 -13.68
CA THR A 233 9.15 1.06 -15.03
C THR A 233 8.51 2.11 -15.93
N LYS A 234 7.80 3.10 -15.35
CA LYS A 234 6.98 4.05 -16.10
C LYS A 234 7.47 5.50 -16.04
N CYS A 235 8.27 5.88 -15.04
CA CYS A 235 8.73 7.26 -14.92
C CYS A 235 9.88 7.61 -15.90
N LYS A 236 9.53 8.20 -17.04
CA LYS A 236 10.44 8.68 -18.08
C LYS A 236 11.34 9.80 -17.59
N PHE A 237 10.81 10.75 -16.80
CA PHE A 237 11.62 11.87 -16.29
C PHE A 237 12.76 11.43 -15.39
N LEU A 238 12.51 10.45 -14.53
CA LEU A 238 13.52 9.89 -13.65
C LEU A 238 14.66 9.24 -14.46
N ASN A 239 14.31 8.49 -15.52
CA ASN A 239 15.28 7.86 -16.43
C ASN A 239 16.07 8.89 -17.25
N PHE A 240 15.47 10.03 -17.60
CA PHE A 240 16.15 11.11 -18.30
C PHE A 240 17.14 11.86 -17.40
N LEU A 241 16.72 12.23 -16.18
CA LEU A 241 17.49 13.09 -15.30
C LEU A 241 18.63 12.37 -14.59
N LEU A 242 18.46 11.07 -14.30
CA LEU A 242 19.42 10.28 -13.55
C LEU A 242 20.28 9.43 -14.49
N ASN A 243 21.60 9.41 -14.27
CA ASN A 243 22.42 8.36 -14.87
C ASN A 243 22.11 6.99 -14.20
N ARG A 244 22.56 5.89 -14.81
CA ARG A 244 22.29 4.53 -14.32
C ARG A 244 22.63 4.34 -12.84
N ASN A 245 23.78 4.84 -12.38
CA ASN A 245 24.20 4.70 -10.98
C ASN A 245 23.31 5.53 -10.03
N GLU A 246 22.96 6.75 -10.42
CA GLU A 246 22.06 7.61 -9.67
C GLU A 246 20.65 7.02 -9.59
N LEU A 247 20.15 6.47 -10.69
CA LEU A 247 18.86 5.79 -10.76
C LEU A 247 18.83 4.55 -9.86
N CYS A 248 19.86 3.69 -9.94
CA CYS A 248 19.96 2.52 -9.07
C CYS A 248 19.98 2.90 -7.59
N LYS A 249 20.73 3.94 -7.20
CA LYS A 249 20.76 4.44 -5.82
C LYS A 249 19.39 4.96 -5.37
N TYR A 250 18.71 5.72 -6.24
CA TYR A 250 17.39 6.26 -5.96
C TYR A 250 16.33 5.16 -5.80
N LEU A 251 16.28 4.20 -6.73
CA LEU A 251 15.36 3.08 -6.64
C LEU A 251 15.67 2.19 -5.44
N HIS A 252 16.95 1.93 -5.13
CA HIS A 252 17.32 1.14 -3.97
C HIS A 252 16.87 1.80 -2.65
N LYS A 253 17.10 3.12 -2.49
CA LYS A 253 16.61 3.91 -1.35
C LYS A 253 15.10 3.67 -1.11
N TRP A 254 14.31 3.72 -2.17
CA TRP A 254 12.87 3.59 -2.08
C TRP A 254 12.39 2.16 -1.94
N ARG A 255 13.10 1.19 -2.52
CA ARG A 255 12.83 -0.25 -2.33
C ARG A 255 12.90 -0.66 -0.87
N LEU A 256 13.89 -0.15 -0.14
CA LEU A 256 14.06 -0.40 1.30
C LEU A 256 12.93 0.20 2.16
N LYS A 257 12.13 1.11 1.59
CA LYS A 257 10.98 1.74 2.25
C LYS A 257 9.65 1.16 1.76
N ILE A 258 9.62 0.14 0.90
CA ILE A 258 8.36 -0.46 0.46
C ILE A 258 7.68 -1.10 1.66
N ASP A 259 6.42 -0.71 1.88
CA ASP A 259 5.62 -1.26 2.97
C ASP A 259 5.39 -2.76 2.78
N THR A 260 5.92 -3.54 3.71
CA THR A 260 5.56 -4.95 3.90
C THR A 260 4.55 -5.12 5.04
N ASP A 261 4.20 -4.06 5.77
CA ASP A 261 3.52 -4.13 7.05
C ASP A 261 2.01 -3.91 6.91
N LYS A 262 1.22 -4.82 7.47
CA LYS A 262 -0.23 -4.86 7.38
C LYS A 262 -0.93 -3.68 8.09
N SER A 263 -1.10 -2.54 7.43
CA SER A 263 -1.85 -1.39 7.97
C SER A 263 -3.37 -1.62 7.98
N LEU A 264 -4.07 -1.14 9.02
CA LEU A 264 -5.53 -1.25 9.19
C LEU A 264 -6.27 0.07 8.95
N MET A 265 -7.43 0.00 8.29
CA MET A 265 -8.43 1.06 8.21
C MET A 265 -9.62 0.73 9.11
N ILE A 266 -10.12 1.71 9.86
CA ILE A 266 -11.29 1.59 10.74
C ILE A 266 -12.47 2.34 10.11
N LYS A 267 -13.61 1.68 9.94
CA LYS A 267 -14.86 2.36 9.56
C LYS A 267 -16.06 1.62 10.15
N ASN A 268 -16.94 2.36 10.81
CA ASN A 268 -18.11 1.82 11.52
C ASN A 268 -17.74 0.66 12.46
N ASP A 269 -16.65 0.82 13.20
CA ASP A 269 -16.04 -0.17 14.10
C ASP A 269 -15.48 -1.44 13.43
N TYR A 270 -15.53 -1.56 12.10
CA TYR A 270 -14.89 -2.65 11.37
C TYR A 270 -13.46 -2.29 10.95
N PHE A 271 -12.55 -3.23 11.15
CA PHE A 271 -11.16 -3.16 10.72
C PHE A 271 -10.95 -3.89 9.42
N ILE A 272 -10.26 -3.23 8.50
CA ILE A 272 -9.99 -3.74 7.17
C ILE A 272 -8.49 -3.56 6.89
N LEU A 273 -7.81 -4.62 6.47
CA LEU A 273 -6.40 -4.56 6.09
C LEU A 273 -6.21 -3.81 4.78
N GLN A 274 -5.61 -2.63 4.86
CA GLN A 274 -5.43 -1.72 3.74
C GLN A 274 -4.52 -2.31 2.65
N ASN A 275 -3.47 -3.05 3.03
CA ASN A 275 -2.54 -3.65 2.07
C ASN A 275 -3.14 -4.86 1.33
N ASP A 276 -4.00 -5.64 1.98
CA ASP A 276 -4.70 -6.77 1.35
C ASP A 276 -5.85 -6.27 0.47
N THR A 277 -6.53 -5.22 0.92
CA THR A 277 -7.48 -4.41 0.16
C THR A 277 -6.84 -3.92 -1.15
N ASN A 278 -5.68 -3.24 -1.12
CA ASN A 278 -5.00 -2.75 -2.32
C ASN A 278 -4.54 -3.86 -3.28
N LYS A 279 -3.93 -4.95 -2.75
CA LYS A 279 -3.48 -6.10 -3.58
C LYS A 279 -4.64 -6.89 -4.17
N GLY A 280 -5.72 -7.07 -3.39
CA GLY A 280 -6.95 -7.67 -3.88
C GLY A 280 -7.52 -6.85 -5.03
N TYR A 281 -7.64 -5.52 -4.86
CA TYR A 281 -8.22 -4.64 -5.89
C TYR A 281 -7.46 -4.62 -7.21
N GLU A 282 -6.13 -4.61 -7.21
CA GLU A 282 -5.37 -4.71 -8.46
C GLU A 282 -5.75 -5.96 -9.27
N LYS A 283 -6.06 -7.06 -8.58
CA LYS A 283 -6.54 -8.31 -9.18
C LYS A 283 -8.02 -8.27 -9.58
N TYR A 284 -8.86 -7.53 -8.83
CA TYR A 284 -10.30 -7.42 -9.09
C TYR A 284 -10.68 -6.39 -10.17
N ILE A 285 -9.82 -5.41 -10.47
CA ILE A 285 -10.13 -4.24 -11.31
C ILE A 285 -9.79 -4.44 -12.80
N ASN A 286 -8.96 -5.41 -13.16
CA ASN A 286 -8.36 -5.48 -14.51
C ASN A 286 -8.74 -6.70 -15.36
N ASN A 287 -9.64 -7.57 -14.91
CA ASN A 287 -9.99 -8.79 -15.63
C ASN A 287 -11.51 -8.87 -15.90
N ASP A 288 -11.89 -8.82 -17.18
CA ASP A 288 -13.26 -9.11 -17.64
C ASP A 288 -13.62 -10.59 -17.44
N THR A 289 -12.61 -11.46 -17.26
CA THR A 289 -12.75 -12.89 -16.96
C THR A 289 -11.79 -13.31 -15.84
N TYR A 290 -12.31 -13.94 -14.78
CA TYR A 290 -11.47 -14.54 -13.75
C TYR A 290 -10.72 -15.74 -14.33
N CYS A 291 -9.39 -15.67 -14.33
CA CYS A 291 -8.58 -16.88 -14.35
C CYS A 291 -8.29 -17.26 -12.90
N LEU A 292 -9.00 -18.26 -12.40
CA LEU A 292 -8.50 -19.04 -11.26
C LEU A 292 -7.06 -19.43 -11.55
N SER A 293 -6.21 -19.43 -10.52
CA SER A 293 -4.79 -19.73 -10.70
C SER A 293 -4.58 -20.96 -11.57
N LYS A 294 -3.62 -20.93 -12.51
CA LYS A 294 -3.34 -22.07 -13.40
C LYS A 294 -3.15 -23.40 -12.66
N ARG A 295 -2.87 -23.36 -11.36
CA ARG A 295 -2.77 -24.52 -10.47
C ARG A 295 -4.04 -25.38 -10.38
N PHE A 296 -5.21 -24.85 -10.73
CA PHE A 296 -6.45 -25.62 -10.76
C PHE A 296 -6.61 -26.48 -12.04
N ASN A 297 -5.69 -26.33 -13.00
CA ASN A 297 -5.62 -27.21 -14.16
C ASN A 297 -4.90 -28.49 -13.72
N ASN A 298 -5.58 -29.64 -13.75
CA ASN A 298 -5.08 -30.98 -13.38
C ASN A 298 -5.08 -31.32 -11.87
N LEU A 299 -6.22 -31.09 -11.21
CA LEU A 299 -6.43 -31.54 -9.83
C LEU A 299 -6.81 -33.03 -9.77
N PRO A 300 -6.40 -33.78 -8.73
CA PRO A 300 -6.85 -35.15 -8.55
C PRO A 300 -8.36 -35.21 -8.27
N ASP A 301 -8.98 -36.36 -8.53
CA ASP A 301 -10.44 -36.50 -8.47
C ASP A 301 -11.05 -36.32 -7.08
N ASN A 302 -10.26 -36.57 -6.05
CA ASN A 302 -10.66 -36.39 -4.66
C ASN A 302 -10.32 -35.01 -4.07
N TYR A 303 -10.00 -34.04 -4.94
CA TYR A 303 -9.68 -32.67 -4.53
C TYR A 303 -10.93 -31.79 -4.47
N PHE A 304 -11.08 -31.05 -3.38
CA PHE A 304 -12.11 -30.04 -3.18
C PHE A 304 -11.51 -28.77 -2.57
N CYS A 305 -11.99 -27.60 -2.98
CA CYS A 305 -11.51 -26.32 -2.48
C CYS A 305 -12.65 -25.50 -1.89
N LEU A 306 -12.43 -24.94 -0.70
CA LEU A 306 -13.29 -23.93 -0.09
C LEU A 306 -12.54 -22.60 -0.09
N LEU A 307 -13.10 -21.62 -0.80
CA LEU A 307 -12.57 -20.27 -0.85
C LEU A 307 -13.29 -19.37 0.15
N TYR A 308 -12.57 -18.90 1.17
CA TYR A 308 -13.09 -17.88 2.09
C TYR A 308 -13.16 -16.53 1.37
N PRO A 309 -14.28 -15.79 1.45
CA PRO A 309 -14.34 -14.44 0.90
C PRO A 309 -13.44 -13.50 1.70
N ASP A 310 -12.75 -12.60 1.00
CA ASP A 310 -12.06 -11.50 1.64
C ASP A 310 -13.06 -10.58 2.36
N LYS A 311 -12.75 -10.22 3.62
CA LYS A 311 -13.60 -9.34 4.45
C LYS A 311 -13.97 -8.03 3.73
N HIS A 312 -13.04 -7.47 2.95
CA HIS A 312 -13.26 -6.22 2.24
C HIS A 312 -14.25 -6.33 1.06
N ILE A 313 -14.52 -7.54 0.54
CA ILE A 313 -15.55 -7.76 -0.50
C ILE A 313 -16.94 -7.53 0.10
N LEU A 314 -17.20 -8.11 1.28
CA LEU A 314 -18.48 -8.00 1.98
C LEU A 314 -18.67 -6.64 2.65
N LEU A 315 -17.59 -5.95 2.96
CA LEU A 315 -17.57 -4.62 3.55
C LEU A 315 -17.34 -3.53 2.51
N LYS A 316 -17.72 -3.74 1.23
CA LYS A 316 -17.42 -2.80 0.16
C LYS A 316 -17.94 -1.39 0.40
N GLU A 317 -19.11 -1.24 1.02
CA GLU A 317 -19.66 0.07 1.42
C GLU A 317 -18.76 0.85 2.40
N PHE A 318 -17.87 0.13 3.09
CA PHE A 318 -16.90 0.72 4.00
C PHE A 318 -15.61 1.17 3.30
N LEU A 319 -15.48 0.94 2.00
CA LEU A 319 -14.31 1.38 1.24
C LEU A 319 -14.49 2.81 0.71
N PRO A 320 -13.40 3.49 0.30
CA PRO A 320 -13.50 4.75 -0.43
C PRO A 320 -14.24 4.60 -1.78
N ASN A 321 -15.03 5.59 -2.19
CA ASN A 321 -15.87 5.50 -3.41
C ASN A 321 -15.09 5.18 -4.69
N TYR A 322 -13.84 5.65 -4.82
CA TYR A 322 -13.00 5.34 -5.98
C TYR A 322 -12.61 3.85 -6.07
N VAL A 323 -12.73 3.12 -4.96
CA VAL A 323 -12.55 1.67 -4.86
C VAL A 323 -13.87 0.96 -5.17
N VAL A 324 -14.96 1.38 -4.51
CA VAL A 324 -16.30 0.76 -4.64
C VAL A 324 -16.76 0.72 -6.10
N ASN A 325 -16.56 1.82 -6.83
CA ASN A 325 -17.01 1.96 -8.21
C ASN A 325 -16.25 1.08 -9.22
N LYS A 326 -15.16 0.41 -8.80
CA LYS A 326 -14.32 -0.42 -9.66
C LYS A 326 -14.42 -1.92 -9.35
N ILE A 327 -15.12 -2.32 -8.28
CA ILE A 327 -15.36 -3.74 -7.97
C ILE A 327 -16.51 -4.22 -8.86
N ASN A 328 -16.20 -5.08 -9.83
CA ASN A 328 -17.20 -5.68 -10.71
C ASN A 328 -17.84 -6.92 -10.03
N ASP A 329 -19.03 -6.82 -9.45
CA ASP A 329 -19.67 -7.97 -8.76
C ASP A 329 -19.86 -9.21 -9.67
N ASN A 330 -19.90 -9.06 -11.00
CA ASN A 330 -20.01 -10.20 -11.93
C ASN A 330 -18.76 -11.07 -11.94
N CYS A 331 -17.61 -10.56 -11.48
CA CYS A 331 -16.38 -11.32 -11.45
C CYS A 331 -16.52 -12.56 -10.53
N PHE A 332 -17.20 -12.43 -9.38
CA PHE A 332 -17.37 -13.55 -8.44
C PHE A 332 -18.36 -14.63 -8.92
N LYS A 333 -19.31 -14.28 -9.79
CA LYS A 333 -20.32 -15.22 -10.30
C LYS A 333 -19.74 -16.27 -11.24
N ASN A 334 -18.67 -15.93 -11.97
CA ASN A 334 -18.04 -16.83 -12.93
C ASN A 334 -17.08 -17.86 -12.30
N LEU A 335 -16.71 -17.69 -11.03
CA LEU A 335 -15.91 -18.66 -10.26
C LEU A 335 -16.71 -19.94 -9.91
N ILE A 336 -18.03 -19.90 -10.07
CA ILE A 336 -19.01 -20.89 -9.56
C ILE A 336 -19.18 -22.11 -10.50
N ASN A 337 -18.49 -22.16 -11.64
CA ASN A 337 -18.68 -23.23 -12.64
C ASN A 337 -17.75 -24.46 -12.48
N ASN A 338 -17.01 -24.58 -11.37
CA ASN A 338 -16.23 -25.79 -11.08
C ASN A 338 -16.82 -26.50 -9.87
N GLU A 339 -17.40 -27.69 -10.07
CA GLU A 339 -18.05 -28.50 -9.02
C GLU A 339 -17.12 -28.83 -7.83
N ARG A 340 -15.80 -28.68 -7.99
CA ARG A 340 -14.80 -28.93 -6.95
C ARG A 340 -14.32 -27.67 -6.24
N ILE A 341 -14.70 -26.47 -6.68
CA ILE A 341 -14.26 -25.20 -6.08
C ILE A 341 -15.48 -24.44 -5.58
N PHE A 342 -15.57 -24.31 -4.26
CA PHE A 342 -16.70 -23.70 -3.59
C PHE A 342 -16.36 -22.28 -3.11
N LEU A 343 -17.05 -21.30 -3.69
CA LEU A 343 -17.10 -19.92 -3.22
C LEU A 343 -18.57 -19.50 -3.14
N ASN A 344 -19.06 -19.23 -1.93
CA ASN A 344 -20.43 -18.77 -1.75
C ASN A 344 -20.48 -17.53 -0.85
N ILE A 345 -20.42 -16.38 -1.51
CA ILE A 345 -20.45 -15.06 -0.87
C ILE A 345 -21.86 -14.74 -0.36
N ASP A 346 -22.89 -15.20 -1.07
CA ASP A 346 -24.29 -14.84 -0.81
C ASP A 346 -24.82 -15.36 0.53
N ILE A 347 -24.26 -16.46 1.03
CA ILE A 347 -24.62 -17.00 2.35
C ILE A 347 -23.90 -16.30 3.50
N ILE A 348 -23.00 -15.36 3.26
CA ILE A 348 -22.21 -14.71 4.32
C ILE A 348 -22.61 -13.25 4.50
N ASN A 349 -22.70 -12.82 5.77
CA ASN A 349 -23.05 -11.46 6.13
C ASN A 349 -21.94 -10.81 6.99
N LYS A 350 -22.10 -9.51 7.28
CA LYS A 350 -21.12 -8.73 8.07
C LYS A 350 -20.92 -9.25 9.49
N SER A 351 -21.94 -9.89 10.09
CA SER A 351 -21.88 -10.46 11.44
C SER A 351 -21.14 -11.80 11.49
N ASP A 352 -20.80 -12.36 10.34
CA ASP A 352 -20.01 -13.58 10.22
C ASP A 352 -18.50 -13.30 10.27
N PHE A 353 -18.08 -12.03 10.42
CA PHE A 353 -16.69 -11.61 10.64
C PHE A 353 -16.53 -10.95 12.01
N TYR A 354 -15.33 -11.05 12.58
CA TYR A 354 -14.94 -10.20 13.70
C TYR A 354 -14.90 -8.75 13.24
N LYS A 355 -15.30 -7.78 14.08
CA LYS A 355 -15.18 -6.37 13.68
C LYS A 355 -13.72 -5.94 13.73
N HIS A 356 -12.98 -6.29 14.78
CA HIS A 356 -11.59 -5.85 15.01
C HIS A 356 -10.50 -6.79 14.47
N ASP A 357 -10.86 -7.88 13.78
CA ASP A 357 -9.93 -8.81 13.12
C ASP A 357 -10.30 -8.97 11.64
N THR A 358 -9.36 -9.33 10.77
CA THR A 358 -9.70 -9.60 9.35
C THR A 358 -10.36 -10.94 9.10
N HIS A 359 -10.26 -11.87 10.04
CA HIS A 359 -10.76 -13.23 9.88
C HIS A 359 -12.27 -13.32 10.04
N MET A 360 -12.82 -14.38 9.45
CA MET A 360 -14.19 -14.81 9.68
C MET A 360 -14.30 -15.35 11.12
N ASN A 361 -15.43 -15.07 11.79
CA ASN A 361 -15.67 -15.63 13.12
C ASN A 361 -16.16 -17.07 13.02
N LEU A 362 -16.14 -17.79 14.15
CA LEU A 362 -16.49 -19.22 14.17
C LEU A 362 -17.87 -19.51 13.55
N LYS A 363 -18.86 -18.66 13.80
CA LYS A 363 -20.21 -18.78 13.21
C LYS A 363 -20.14 -18.75 11.68
N GLY A 364 -19.46 -17.77 11.11
CA GLY A 364 -19.27 -17.65 9.67
C GLY A 364 -18.51 -18.84 9.08
N THR A 365 -17.39 -19.21 9.71
CA THR A 365 -16.52 -20.28 9.23
C THR A 365 -17.25 -21.63 9.25
N LEU A 366 -18.04 -21.91 10.30
CA LEU A 366 -18.87 -23.12 10.40
C LEU A 366 -19.99 -23.15 9.36
N LYS A 367 -20.61 -21.99 9.09
CA LYS A 367 -21.66 -21.87 8.07
C LYS A 367 -21.13 -22.24 6.68
N LEU A 368 -19.96 -21.72 6.30
CA LEU A 368 -19.30 -22.10 5.05
C LEU A 368 -18.93 -23.58 5.03
N PHE A 369 -18.34 -24.09 6.09
CA PHE A 369 -17.88 -25.47 6.16
C PHE A 369 -19.04 -26.48 6.06
N LYS A 370 -20.15 -26.27 6.77
CA LYS A 370 -21.34 -27.14 6.65
C LYS A 370 -21.86 -27.18 5.21
N ARG A 371 -21.89 -26.03 4.53
CA ARG A 371 -22.33 -25.97 3.13
C ARG A 371 -21.35 -26.68 2.19
N PHE A 372 -20.05 -26.53 2.42
CA PHE A 372 -19.00 -27.23 1.69
C PHE A 372 -19.10 -28.75 1.84
N ILE A 373 -19.30 -29.25 3.04
CA ILE A 373 -19.50 -30.69 3.29
C ILE A 373 -20.78 -31.21 2.62
N ASN A 374 -21.88 -30.43 2.66
CA ASN A 374 -23.11 -30.82 1.97
C ASN A 374 -22.91 -30.97 0.46
N MET A 375 -22.14 -30.08 -0.17
CA MET A 375 -21.76 -30.19 -1.58
C MET A 375 -20.93 -31.46 -1.83
N ILE A 376 -19.93 -31.74 -1.00
CA ILE A 376 -19.11 -32.97 -1.14
C ILE A 376 -19.98 -34.22 -1.01
N ASN A 377 -20.94 -34.23 -0.08
CA ASN A 377 -21.88 -35.33 0.15
C ASN A 377 -22.82 -35.63 -1.03
N GLU A 378 -22.93 -34.72 -2.01
CA GLU A 378 -23.62 -34.99 -3.27
C GLU A 378 -22.78 -35.87 -4.21
N THR A 379 -21.46 -35.94 -3.99
CA THR A 379 -20.50 -36.63 -4.86
C THR A 379 -19.89 -37.90 -4.25
N VAL A 380 -19.87 -38.04 -2.92
CA VAL A 380 -19.26 -39.20 -2.24
C VAL A 380 -20.29 -40.23 -1.77
N ILE A 381 -19.92 -41.51 -1.83
CA ILE A 381 -20.79 -42.63 -1.40
C ILE A 381 -20.99 -42.63 0.13
N ASP A 382 -19.89 -42.56 0.89
CA ASP A 382 -19.96 -42.50 2.35
C ASP A 382 -20.10 -41.04 2.78
N LYS A 383 -21.32 -40.67 3.19
CA LYS A 383 -21.63 -39.30 3.60
C LYS A 383 -20.86 -38.90 4.86
N ILE A 384 -20.37 -37.67 4.85
CA ILE A 384 -19.69 -37.02 5.96
C ILE A 384 -20.73 -36.27 6.78
N THR A 385 -20.85 -36.64 8.06
CA THR A 385 -21.69 -35.91 9.02
C THR A 385 -20.80 -34.96 9.83
N VAL A 386 -21.11 -33.66 9.81
CA VAL A 386 -20.43 -32.68 10.67
C VAL A 386 -20.97 -32.82 12.09
N SER A 387 -20.18 -33.40 12.99
CA SER A 387 -20.53 -33.77 14.36
C SER A 387 -20.49 -32.58 15.34
N LEU A 388 -21.22 -31.50 15.03
CA LEU A 388 -21.37 -30.36 15.94
C LEU A 388 -22.84 -30.02 16.17
N GLN A 389 -23.32 -30.28 17.40
CA GLN A 389 -24.63 -29.81 17.82
C GLN A 389 -24.57 -28.31 18.15
N GLU A 390 -25.61 -27.53 17.84
CA GLU A 390 -25.65 -26.09 18.20
C GLU A 390 -25.57 -25.87 19.71
N SER A 391 -25.99 -26.85 20.52
CA SER A 391 -25.82 -26.89 21.98
C SER A 391 -24.36 -26.91 22.44
N GLU A 392 -23.42 -27.29 21.56
CA GLU A 392 -21.98 -27.26 21.82
C GLU A 392 -21.36 -25.86 21.61
N LEU A 393 -22.14 -24.88 21.13
CA LEU A 393 -21.71 -23.49 20.98
C LEU A 393 -22.25 -22.65 22.14
N LYS A 394 -21.38 -21.84 22.76
CA LYS A 394 -21.75 -20.84 23.76
C LYS A 394 -21.37 -19.46 23.26
N VAL A 395 -22.18 -18.46 23.61
CA VAL A 395 -21.80 -17.06 23.46
C VAL A 395 -21.15 -16.64 24.77
N GLU A 396 -19.86 -16.32 24.72
CA GLU A 396 -19.10 -15.86 25.87
C GLU A 396 -18.59 -14.44 25.64
N GLN A 397 -18.66 -13.62 26.68
CA GLN A 397 -17.99 -12.33 26.72
C GLN A 397 -16.67 -12.54 27.46
N LYS A 398 -15.57 -12.77 26.73
CA LYS A 398 -14.26 -13.03 27.35
C LYS A 398 -13.65 -11.75 27.93
N ASN A 399 -13.15 -11.87 29.16
CA ASN A 399 -12.41 -10.82 29.87
C ASN A 399 -11.01 -10.60 29.23
N PRO A 400 -10.38 -9.42 29.41
CA PRO A 400 -9.28 -8.89 28.58
C PRO A 400 -7.92 -9.57 28.71
N VAL A 401 -7.83 -10.72 29.39
CA VAL A 401 -6.54 -11.37 29.69
C VAL A 401 -5.99 -12.17 28.49
N GLY A 402 -6.80 -12.38 27.45
CA GLY A 402 -6.33 -12.83 26.15
C GLY A 402 -6.90 -11.92 25.07
N TRP A 403 -6.04 -11.37 24.23
CA TRP A 403 -6.41 -10.47 23.14
C TRP A 403 -6.97 -11.25 21.95
N TYR A 404 -7.99 -12.06 22.21
CA TYR A 404 -8.74 -12.81 21.21
C TYR A 404 -9.45 -11.81 20.27
N CYS A 405 -9.48 -12.09 18.97
CA CYS A 405 -10.20 -11.28 17.97
C CYS A 405 -9.62 -9.87 17.68
N TYR A 406 -8.37 -9.62 18.02
CA TYR A 406 -7.65 -8.38 17.70
C TYR A 406 -6.43 -8.62 16.79
N GLY A 407 -6.29 -9.77 16.15
CA GLY A 407 -5.06 -10.28 15.51
C GLY A 407 -4.16 -9.23 14.86
N ASP A 408 -4.56 -8.69 13.70
CA ASP A 408 -3.74 -7.69 12.99
C ASP A 408 -3.73 -6.30 13.70
N LEU A 409 -4.63 -6.02 14.65
CA LEU A 409 -4.58 -4.81 15.50
C LEU A 409 -3.37 -4.84 16.45
N LEU A 410 -2.96 -6.03 16.89
CA LEU A 410 -1.82 -6.22 17.81
C LEU A 410 -0.46 -6.11 17.14
N TRP A 411 -0.43 -5.74 15.87
CA TRP A 411 0.83 -5.46 15.18
C TRP A 411 1.35 -4.11 15.65
N ASN A 412 2.65 -3.99 15.89
CA ASN A 412 3.27 -2.79 16.47
C ASN A 412 2.91 -1.50 15.70
N ILE A 413 2.63 -1.60 14.40
CA ILE A 413 2.22 -0.48 13.54
C ILE A 413 0.74 -0.05 13.73
N ASN A 414 -0.11 -0.96 14.23
CA ASN A 414 -1.55 -0.75 14.42
C ASN A 414 -1.94 -0.51 15.89
N ILE A 415 -1.05 -0.82 16.84
CA ILE A 415 -1.28 -0.59 18.27
C ILE A 415 -1.30 0.93 18.55
N ASP A 416 -2.50 1.51 18.59
CA ASP A 416 -2.79 2.78 19.27
C ASP A 416 -3.40 2.41 20.64
N GLN A 417 -2.57 2.42 21.69
CA GLN A 417 -2.96 1.98 23.04
C GLN A 417 -4.20 2.72 23.57
N ASN A 418 -4.37 4.00 23.19
CA ASN A 418 -5.52 4.81 23.60
C ASN A 418 -6.82 4.43 22.86
N LYS A 419 -6.73 3.91 21.63
CA LYS A 419 -7.90 3.38 20.91
C LYS A 419 -8.32 2.01 21.41
N ILE A 420 -7.35 1.15 21.72
CA ILE A 420 -7.59 -0.21 22.23
C ILE A 420 -8.33 -0.17 23.58
N GLN A 421 -7.92 0.70 24.51
CA GLN A 421 -8.54 0.81 25.83
C GLN A 421 -10.01 1.27 25.81
N ASN A 422 -10.43 1.93 24.73
CA ASN A 422 -11.79 2.46 24.58
C ASN A 422 -12.69 1.58 23.70
N MET A 423 -12.19 0.46 23.17
CA MET A 423 -12.99 -0.44 22.34
C MET A 423 -13.94 -1.28 23.19
N LYS A 424 -15.20 -1.35 22.75
CA LYS A 424 -16.17 -2.28 23.33
C LYS A 424 -15.86 -3.69 22.85
N PHE A 425 -15.73 -4.62 23.80
CA PHE A 425 -15.51 -6.03 23.51
C PHE A 425 -16.67 -6.63 22.72
N GLU A 426 -16.33 -7.48 21.75
CA GLU A 426 -17.32 -8.25 21.01
C GLU A 426 -17.72 -9.49 21.82
N ASN A 427 -19.00 -9.85 21.76
CA ASN A 427 -19.43 -11.17 22.20
C ASN A 427 -18.89 -12.21 21.20
N GLU A 428 -18.18 -13.22 21.69
CA GLU A 428 -17.59 -14.26 20.86
C GLU A 428 -18.46 -15.52 20.93
N VAL A 429 -18.68 -16.17 19.77
CA VAL A 429 -19.22 -17.52 19.74
C VAL A 429 -18.04 -18.48 19.89
N VAL A 430 -18.02 -19.23 20.99
CA VAL A 430 -16.95 -20.17 21.37
C VAL A 430 -17.53 -21.56 21.62
N TYR A 431 -16.65 -22.55 21.76
CA TYR A 431 -17.05 -23.92 22.11
C TYR A 431 -17.35 -24.06 23.62
N SER A 432 -18.30 -24.94 23.96
CA SER A 432 -18.88 -25.03 25.31
C SER A 432 -18.13 -25.90 26.34
N ALA A 433 -17.07 -26.60 25.93
CA ALA A 433 -16.24 -27.56 26.67
C ALA A 433 -14.77 -27.49 26.16
N PRO A 434 -13.73 -28.24 26.65
CA PRO A 434 -12.30 -27.89 26.51
C PRO A 434 -11.73 -28.15 25.11
N MET A 435 -12.43 -27.70 24.08
CA MET A 435 -11.91 -27.42 22.74
C MET A 435 -11.56 -25.94 22.73
N GLU A 436 -10.54 -25.58 23.48
CA GLU A 436 -10.15 -24.19 23.65
C GLU A 436 -9.74 -23.60 22.30
N ASN A 437 -9.99 -22.30 22.14
CA ASN A 437 -9.85 -21.56 20.88
C ASN A 437 -8.38 -21.50 20.44
N ILE A 438 -8.04 -22.11 19.29
CA ILE A 438 -6.69 -22.12 18.69
C ILE A 438 -6.22 -20.72 18.21
N TYR A 439 -7.08 -19.71 18.32
CA TYR A 439 -6.83 -18.38 17.80
C TYR A 439 -6.28 -17.44 18.87
N THR A 440 -4.96 -17.45 19.13
CA THR A 440 -4.28 -16.26 19.65
C THR A 440 -3.08 -15.92 18.78
N ASN A 441 -3.16 -14.76 18.13
CA ASN A 441 -1.98 -14.10 17.62
C ASN A 441 -1.40 -13.28 18.79
N LYS A 442 -0.27 -13.76 19.31
CA LYS A 442 0.83 -12.97 19.87
C LYS A 442 0.92 -12.72 21.38
N TYR A 443 -0.13 -12.74 22.21
CA TYR A 443 0.04 -12.42 23.66
C TYR A 443 -0.96 -13.05 24.65
N GLY A 444 -1.60 -14.17 24.32
CA GLY A 444 -2.47 -14.88 25.26
C GLY A 444 -1.97 -16.30 25.49
N LYS A 445 -1.86 -16.72 26.76
CA LYS A 445 -1.54 -18.11 27.14
C LYS A 445 -2.38 -19.08 26.32
N ILE A 446 -1.74 -19.91 25.51
CA ILE A 446 -2.41 -20.99 24.79
C ILE A 446 -2.30 -22.27 25.61
N ILE A 447 -3.42 -22.93 25.83
CA ILE A 447 -3.59 -24.05 26.74
C ILE A 447 -3.16 -25.37 26.07
N ASN A 448 -2.72 -26.34 26.89
CA ASN A 448 -2.13 -27.63 26.53
C ASN A 448 -2.90 -28.44 25.47
N TYR A 449 -2.50 -28.36 24.20
CA TYR A 449 -3.13 -29.06 23.07
C TYR A 449 -2.54 -30.44 22.72
N TYR A 450 -1.46 -30.88 23.35
CA TYR A 450 -0.74 -32.13 22.98
C TYR A 450 -1.56 -33.41 23.15
N THR A 451 -2.73 -33.33 23.79
CA THR A 451 -3.65 -34.46 23.93
C THR A 451 -4.61 -34.62 22.75
N LEU A 452 -4.72 -33.62 21.86
CA LEU A 452 -5.68 -33.62 20.76
C LEU A 452 -5.07 -33.96 19.40
N PHE A 453 -3.79 -33.69 19.15
CA PHE A 453 -3.14 -33.98 17.87
C PHE A 453 -1.63 -34.11 18.03
N SER A 454 -1.00 -34.84 17.12
CA SER A 454 0.45 -34.86 16.98
C SER A 454 0.95 -33.76 16.04
N ILE A 455 2.16 -33.28 16.30
CA ILE A 455 2.83 -32.26 15.52
C ILE A 455 3.99 -32.95 14.80
N ILE A 456 4.05 -32.80 13.48
CA ILE A 456 5.03 -33.47 12.64
C ILE A 456 5.84 -32.40 11.91
N ASP A 457 7.16 -32.49 11.99
CA ASP A 457 8.06 -31.61 11.27
C ASP A 457 7.92 -31.81 9.76
N LYS A 458 7.73 -30.72 9.00
CA LYS A 458 7.49 -30.78 7.55
C LYS A 458 8.68 -31.37 6.77
N LEU A 459 9.90 -31.15 7.25
CA LEU A 459 11.12 -31.54 6.53
C LEU A 459 11.48 -33.00 6.77
N SER A 460 11.47 -33.43 8.03
CA SER A 460 11.86 -34.77 8.44
C SER A 460 10.71 -35.77 8.47
N LEU A 461 9.46 -35.30 8.46
CA LEU A 461 8.24 -36.10 8.62
C LEU A 461 8.24 -36.93 9.92
N ARG A 462 8.92 -36.42 10.95
CA ARG A 462 8.98 -37.03 12.28
C ARG A 462 8.12 -36.24 13.25
N GLU A 463 7.52 -36.97 14.18
CA GLU A 463 6.76 -36.37 15.27
C GLU A 463 7.69 -35.55 16.18
N ILE A 464 7.26 -34.33 16.48
CA ILE A 464 7.89 -33.42 17.43
C ILE A 464 7.22 -33.66 18.78
N ILE A 465 8.04 -34.02 19.78
CA ILE A 465 7.58 -34.11 21.17
C ILE A 465 7.68 -32.71 21.76
N ILE A 466 6.52 -32.12 22.08
CA ILE A 466 6.43 -30.85 22.81
C ILE A 466 6.29 -31.17 24.29
N ASP A 467 7.01 -30.43 25.13
CA ASP A 467 6.92 -30.63 26.58
C ASP A 467 5.50 -30.34 27.09
N LYS A 468 5.06 -31.02 28.14
CA LYS A 468 3.71 -30.90 28.69
C LYS A 468 3.41 -29.50 29.27
N ASP A 469 4.44 -28.68 29.43
CA ASP A 469 4.35 -27.32 29.95
C ASP A 469 4.53 -26.25 28.85
N ASP A 470 4.83 -26.63 27.60
CA ASP A 470 5.12 -25.71 26.49
C ASP A 470 3.87 -25.30 25.71
N GLU A 471 3.61 -24.01 25.48
CA GLU A 471 2.40 -23.59 24.76
C GLU A 471 2.51 -23.81 23.23
N VAL A 472 1.50 -24.45 22.61
CA VAL A 472 1.43 -24.62 21.15
C VAL A 472 0.85 -23.36 20.51
N ASN A 473 1.71 -22.51 19.95
CA ASN A 473 1.31 -21.25 19.31
C ASN A 473 1.17 -21.33 17.78
N TRP A 474 0.66 -20.24 17.18
CA TRP A 474 0.49 -20.14 15.73
C TRP A 474 1.79 -20.37 14.94
N THR A 475 2.95 -19.93 15.46
CA THR A 475 4.23 -20.16 14.81
C THR A 475 4.47 -21.66 14.64
N ILE A 476 4.33 -22.42 15.73
CA ILE A 476 4.45 -23.89 15.72
C ILE A 476 3.43 -24.51 14.76
N ILE A 477 2.16 -24.12 14.85
CA ILE A 477 1.08 -24.65 13.99
C ILE A 477 1.36 -24.38 12.51
N SER A 478 1.83 -23.19 12.17
CA SER A 478 2.01 -22.75 10.79
C SER A 478 3.27 -23.30 10.11
N GLU A 479 4.27 -23.70 10.91
CA GLU A 479 5.54 -24.25 10.43
C GLU A 479 5.52 -25.78 10.35
N ASN A 480 4.56 -26.45 11.01
CA ASN A 480 4.50 -27.90 11.11
C ASN A 480 3.25 -28.50 10.44
N ILE A 481 3.18 -29.83 10.42
CA ILE A 481 2.01 -30.62 10.03
C ILE A 481 1.26 -31.01 11.29
N LEU A 482 -0.06 -30.83 11.31
CA LEU A 482 -0.91 -31.33 12.38
C LEU A 482 -1.53 -32.65 11.98
N ARG A 483 -1.56 -33.64 12.86
CA ARG A 483 -2.23 -34.93 12.61
C ARG A 483 -3.10 -35.36 13.77
N ASN A 484 -4.33 -35.74 13.48
CA ASN A 484 -5.25 -36.33 14.45
C ASN A 484 -5.79 -37.67 13.93
N ILE A 485 -5.89 -38.66 14.81
CA ILE A 485 -6.59 -39.92 14.58
C ILE A 485 -7.77 -39.99 15.55
N ASN A 486 -8.97 -39.80 15.05
CA ASN A 486 -10.19 -39.87 15.85
C ASN A 486 -10.75 -41.28 15.82
N LYS A 487 -10.67 -41.99 16.95
CA LYS A 487 -11.21 -43.36 17.03
C LYS A 487 -12.75 -43.40 16.99
N ASN A 488 -13.41 -42.29 17.34
CA ASN A 488 -14.86 -42.19 17.53
C ASN A 488 -15.58 -41.44 16.39
N SER A 489 -14.96 -41.27 15.23
CA SER A 489 -15.62 -40.63 14.08
C SER A 489 -16.73 -41.50 13.49
N ASP A 490 -17.80 -40.86 13.03
CA ASP A 490 -18.94 -41.53 12.37
C ASP A 490 -18.65 -41.95 10.91
N ASN A 491 -17.50 -41.55 10.36
CA ASN A 491 -17.03 -41.95 9.04
C ASN A 491 -15.59 -42.47 9.11
N ASN A 492 -15.17 -43.18 8.06
CA ASN A 492 -13.82 -43.74 7.92
C ASN A 492 -12.88 -42.90 7.06
N LYS A 493 -13.21 -41.63 6.78
CA LYS A 493 -12.46 -40.82 5.81
C LYS A 493 -11.13 -40.32 6.41
N LYS A 494 -10.07 -40.48 5.62
CA LYS A 494 -8.77 -39.85 5.79
C LYS A 494 -8.71 -38.59 4.94
N VAL A 495 -8.46 -37.46 5.57
CA VAL A 495 -8.46 -36.16 4.89
C VAL A 495 -7.11 -35.47 5.01
N LEU A 496 -6.60 -35.00 3.88
CA LEU A 496 -5.45 -34.11 3.81
C LEU A 496 -5.92 -32.68 3.55
N ILE A 497 -5.62 -31.76 4.44
CA ILE A 497 -6.10 -30.38 4.40
C ILE A 497 -4.93 -29.41 4.24
N TYR A 498 -4.92 -28.69 3.13
CA TYR A 498 -4.12 -27.48 2.95
C TYR A 498 -4.92 -26.29 3.47
N TYR A 499 -4.34 -25.46 4.32
CA TYR A 499 -5.09 -24.40 4.99
C TYR A 499 -4.29 -23.12 5.22
N ASP A 500 -5.03 -22.05 5.52
CA ASP A 500 -4.49 -20.79 6.05
C ASP A 500 -5.12 -20.42 7.41
N SER A 501 -4.81 -19.22 7.90
CA SER A 501 -5.28 -18.77 9.21
C SER A 501 -6.81 -18.63 9.35
N TYR A 502 -7.59 -18.63 8.27
CA TYR A 502 -9.06 -18.63 8.31
C TYR A 502 -9.65 -19.97 8.77
N THR A 503 -8.92 -21.07 8.59
CA THR A 503 -9.35 -22.41 9.00
C THR A 503 -9.06 -22.71 10.47
N CYS A 504 -8.26 -21.89 11.16
CA CYS A 504 -7.81 -22.17 12.52
C CYS A 504 -8.95 -22.42 13.50
N SER A 505 -10.03 -21.64 13.40
CA SER A 505 -11.21 -21.82 14.26
C SER A 505 -11.96 -23.14 13.99
N LEU A 506 -11.75 -23.79 12.85
CA LEU A 506 -12.37 -25.08 12.51
C LEU A 506 -11.55 -26.30 12.90
N ILE A 507 -10.27 -26.16 13.26
CA ILE A 507 -9.40 -27.31 13.55
C ILE A 507 -10.05 -28.33 14.51
N PRO A 508 -10.68 -27.93 15.64
CA PRO A 508 -11.31 -28.89 16.54
C PRO A 508 -12.47 -29.66 15.88
N ILE A 509 -13.23 -28.99 15.01
CA ILE A 509 -14.34 -29.60 14.25
C ILE A 509 -13.78 -30.58 13.22
N LEU A 510 -12.72 -30.21 12.50
CA LEU A 510 -12.10 -31.06 11.51
C LEU A 510 -11.60 -32.37 12.14
N PHE A 511 -10.95 -32.29 13.30
CA PHE A 511 -10.49 -33.46 14.05
C PHE A 511 -11.63 -34.33 14.60
N LYS A 512 -12.75 -33.72 15.01
CA LYS A 512 -13.96 -34.49 15.38
C LYS A 512 -14.67 -35.13 14.18
N THR A 513 -14.61 -34.50 13.02
CA THR A 513 -15.40 -34.91 11.84
C THR A 513 -14.80 -36.14 11.16
N PHE A 514 -13.49 -36.22 11.01
CA PHE A 514 -12.83 -37.25 10.19
C PHE A 514 -12.14 -38.32 11.02
N LYS A 515 -12.00 -39.53 10.46
CA LYS A 515 -11.26 -40.64 11.09
C LYS A 515 -9.79 -40.30 11.29
N GLU A 516 -9.23 -39.69 10.26
CA GLU A 516 -7.85 -39.23 10.26
C GLU A 516 -7.78 -37.91 9.52
N CYS A 517 -7.16 -36.91 10.14
CA CYS A 517 -7.01 -35.58 9.58
C CYS A 517 -5.54 -35.19 9.63
N VAL A 518 -4.98 -34.82 8.47
CA VAL A 518 -3.64 -34.24 8.35
C VAL A 518 -3.77 -32.84 7.79
N MET A 519 -3.25 -31.85 8.50
CA MET A 519 -3.35 -30.44 8.12
C MET A 519 -1.98 -29.83 7.87
N ILE A 520 -1.84 -29.12 6.75
CA ILE A 520 -0.61 -28.47 6.31
C ILE A 520 -0.91 -27.00 5.99
N LYS A 521 -0.28 -26.09 6.72
CA LYS A 521 -0.40 -24.66 6.43
C LYS A 521 0.44 -24.35 5.20
N GLU A 522 -0.19 -24.33 4.03
CA GLU A 522 0.40 -24.08 2.72
C GLU A 522 -0.70 -23.87 1.68
N VAL A 523 -0.35 -23.20 0.59
CA VAL A 523 -1.17 -23.21 -0.61
C VAL A 523 -1.02 -24.57 -1.28
N PHE A 524 -2.12 -25.18 -1.75
CA PHE A 524 -2.03 -26.47 -2.43
C PHE A 524 -1.01 -26.40 -3.57
N THR A 525 0.03 -27.20 -3.42
CA THR A 525 0.94 -27.60 -4.50
C THR A 525 0.83 -29.11 -4.57
N TYR A 526 0.82 -29.65 -5.79
CA TYR A 526 0.71 -31.09 -5.96
C TYR A 526 1.99 -31.79 -5.46
N ASN A 527 2.04 -32.06 -4.15
CA ASN A 527 3.16 -32.69 -3.49
C ASN A 527 2.92 -34.21 -3.47
N HIS A 528 3.46 -34.87 -4.48
CA HIS A 528 3.36 -36.31 -4.64
C HIS A 528 3.82 -37.11 -3.41
N THR A 529 4.79 -36.61 -2.63
CA THR A 529 5.38 -37.36 -1.52
C THR A 529 4.39 -37.50 -0.36
N ILE A 530 3.77 -36.40 0.06
CA ILE A 530 2.81 -36.40 1.18
C ILE A 530 1.55 -37.18 0.79
N ILE A 531 1.04 -36.96 -0.44
CA ILE A 531 -0.15 -37.67 -0.94
C ILE A 531 0.11 -39.17 -1.02
N LYS A 532 1.29 -39.60 -1.52
CA LYS A 532 1.65 -41.03 -1.56
C LYS A 532 1.84 -41.64 -0.17
N THR A 533 2.40 -40.87 0.78
CA THR A 533 2.69 -41.35 2.14
C THR A 533 1.39 -41.51 2.95
N PHE A 534 0.50 -40.53 2.85
CA PHE A 534 -0.72 -40.48 3.65
C PHE A 534 -1.90 -41.22 3.01
N GLN A 535 -1.95 -41.28 1.67
CA GLN A 535 -3.04 -41.88 0.90
C GLN A 535 -4.43 -41.35 1.33
N PRO A 536 -4.68 -40.03 1.20
CA PRO A 536 -5.94 -39.43 1.62
C PRO A 536 -7.11 -39.92 0.74
N ASP A 537 -8.26 -40.15 1.37
CA ASP A 537 -9.52 -40.33 0.65
C ASP A 537 -9.98 -39.01 0.02
N LEU A 538 -9.74 -37.88 0.71
CA LEU A 538 -10.12 -36.53 0.28
C LEU A 538 -8.98 -35.55 0.50
N ILE A 539 -8.81 -34.61 -0.43
CA ILE A 539 -7.87 -33.51 -0.34
C ILE A 539 -8.65 -32.20 -0.32
N PHE A 540 -8.50 -31.42 0.75
CA PHE A 540 -9.14 -30.11 0.89
C PHE A 540 -8.11 -28.99 0.78
N ASP A 541 -8.43 -27.94 0.03
CA ASP A 541 -7.75 -26.64 0.05
C ASP A 541 -8.71 -25.59 0.63
N LEU A 542 -8.47 -25.21 1.88
CA LEU A 542 -9.28 -24.24 2.62
C LEU A 542 -8.49 -22.93 2.72
N SER A 543 -8.72 -22.02 1.78
CA SER A 543 -7.88 -20.82 1.64
C SER A 543 -8.68 -19.56 1.31
N ILE A 544 -8.13 -18.39 1.64
CA ILE A 544 -8.73 -17.12 1.30
C ILE A 544 -8.63 -16.82 -0.21
N LEU A 545 -9.70 -16.25 -0.76
CA LEU A 545 -9.84 -15.96 -2.18
C LEU A 545 -8.64 -15.20 -2.77
N ARG A 546 -8.12 -14.14 -2.12
CA ARG A 546 -6.96 -13.38 -2.62
C ARG A 546 -5.67 -14.18 -2.88
N PHE A 547 -5.49 -15.34 -2.25
CA PHE A 547 -4.32 -16.22 -2.48
C PHE A 547 -4.47 -17.13 -3.71
N ASN A 548 -5.65 -17.12 -4.35
CA ASN A 548 -6.05 -18.05 -5.39
C ASN A 548 -6.22 -17.39 -6.78
N ILE A 549 -5.85 -16.11 -6.87
CA ILE A 549 -6.03 -15.28 -8.08
C ILE A 549 -4.66 -14.95 -8.65
N ASP A 550 -4.46 -15.17 -9.95
CA ASP A 550 -3.21 -14.84 -10.68
C ASP A 550 -3.16 -13.36 -11.09
#